data_AF-A0A4R0NIP4-F1
#
_entry.id   AF-A0A4R0NIP4-F1
#
_cell.length_a   1.000
_cell.length_b   1.000
_cell.length_c   1.000
_cell.angle_alpha   90.00
_cell.angle_beta   90.00
_cell.angle_gamma   90.00
#
_symmetry.space_group_name_H-M   'P 1'
#
loop_
_entity.id
_entity.type
_entity.pdbx_description
1 polymer ?
#
loop_
_entity_poly.entity_id
_entity_poly.type
_entity_poly.pdbx_seq_one_letter_code
_entity_poly.pdbx_strand_id
1 'polypeptide(L)'
;MVILLFGILLSSVLWWRDMITESLYQGNHTFEVIRGLRMGFLIFILSEVMFFFSIFFAFFYVSLAPDVALGMSYPPIGISPIDVLRVPILNTLILLSRGVSLT
;
A
#
# COMPACT_ATOMS: atom_id res chain seq x y z
N MET A 1 -7.37 1.95 24.10
CA MET A 1 -7.06 2.07 22.66
C MET A 1 -5.61 2.50 22.42
N VAL A 2 -5.14 3.62 22.98
CA VAL A 2 -3.75 4.09 22.81
C VAL A 2 -2.71 3.08 23.31
N ILE A 3 -2.93 2.47 24.48
CA ILE A 3 -2.03 1.43 25.02
C ILE A 3 -1.94 0.22 24.08
N LEU A 4 -3.04 -0.18 23.45
CA LEU A 4 -3.07 -1.31 22.50
C LEU A 4 -2.30 -0.97 21.22
N LEU A 5 -2.49 0.24 20.68
CA LEU A 5 -1.77 0.69 19.49
C LEU A 5 -0.26 0.78 19.75
N PHE A 6 0.13 1.30 20.91
CA PHE A 6 1.53 1.33 21.34
C PHE A 6 2.11 -0.07 21.52
N GLY A 7 1.35 -0.99 22.11
CA GLY A 7 1.75 -2.39 22.23
C GLY A 7 2.00 -3.08 20.88
N ILE A 8 1.12 -2.87 19.90
CA ILE A 8 1.29 -3.41 18.54
C ILE A 8 2.57 -2.85 17.90
N LEU A 9 2.76 -1.53 17.93
CA LEU A 9 3.95 -0.89 17.37
C LEU A 9 5.23 -1.43 18.03
N LEU A 10 5.28 -1.48 19.36
CA LEU A 10 6.43 -1.99 20.09
C LEU A 10 6.72 -3.45 19.75
N SER A 11 5.69 -4.30 19.69
CA SER A 11 5.85 -5.71 19.30
C SER A 11 6.38 -5.88 17.88
N SER A 12 5.93 -5.07 16.92
CA SER A 12 6.43 -5.13 15.54
C SER A 12 7.90 -4.70 15.43
N VAL A 13 8.29 -3.63 16.14
CA VAL A 13 9.68 -3.15 16.15
C VAL A 13 10.61 -4.16 16.79
N LEU A 14 10.21 -4.75 17.92
CA LEU A 14 10.99 -5.80 18.58
C LEU A 14 11.11 -7.05 17.70
N TRP A 15 10.04 -7.43 17.01
CA TRP A 15 10.09 -8.58 16.10
C TRP A 15 11.05 -8.35 14.92
N TRP A 16 11.03 -7.16 14.31
CA TRP A 16 11.99 -6.84 13.24
C TRP A 16 13.44 -6.78 13.75
N ARG A 17 13.68 -6.27 14.97
CA ARG A 17 15.01 -6.33 15.60
C ARG A 17 15.50 -7.77 15.72
N ASP A 18 14.62 -8.69 16.12
CA ASP A 18 14.98 -10.09 16.32
C ASP A 18 15.27 -10.77 14.97
N MET A 19 14.46 -10.53 13.94
CA MET A 19 14.73 -10.98 12.56
C MET A 19 16.09 -10.48 12.02
N ILE A 20 16.43 -9.21 12.25
CA ILE A 20 17.74 -8.65 11.88
C ILE A 20 18.85 -9.38 12.63
N THR A 21 18.66 -9.67 13.91
CA THR A 21 19.64 -10.36 14.75
C THR A 21 19.87 -11.80 14.30
N GLU A 22 18.81 -12.54 14.00
CA GLU A 22 18.87 -13.89 13.45
C GLU A 22 19.61 -13.93 12.11
N SER A 23 19.41 -12.91 11.27
CA SER A 23 20.04 -12.81 9.96
C SER A 23 21.54 -12.47 10.02
N LEU A 24 21.91 -11.40 10.74
CA LEU A 24 23.26 -10.81 10.71
C LEU A 24 24.20 -11.39 11.77
N TYR A 25 23.70 -11.67 12.98
CA TYR A 25 24.55 -12.06 14.10
C TYR A 25 24.54 -13.57 14.36
N GLN A 26 23.45 -14.28 14.01
CA GLN A 26 23.36 -15.73 14.19
C GLN A 26 23.59 -16.52 12.88
N GLY A 27 23.44 -15.89 11.71
CA GLY A 27 23.68 -16.53 10.42
C GLY A 27 22.62 -17.57 10.02
N ASN A 28 21.41 -17.49 10.58
CA ASN A 28 20.36 -18.50 10.37
C ASN A 28 19.69 -18.42 8.98
N HIS A 29 19.92 -17.34 8.24
CA HIS A 29 19.33 -17.11 6.92
C HIS A 29 20.11 -17.85 5.82
N THR A 30 19.93 -19.16 5.76
CA THR A 30 20.45 -19.99 4.66
C THR A 30 19.81 -19.61 3.33
N PHE A 31 20.40 -20.08 2.22
CA PHE A 31 19.89 -19.79 0.87
C PHE A 31 18.40 -20.18 0.69
N GLU A 32 18.00 -21.34 1.22
CA GLU A 32 16.61 -21.80 1.15
C GLU A 32 15.66 -20.89 1.95
N VAL A 33 16.09 -20.41 3.13
CA VAL A 33 15.32 -19.47 3.96
C VAL A 33 15.15 -18.13 3.23
N ILE A 34 16.21 -17.59 2.64
CA ILE A 34 16.16 -16.32 1.88
C ILE A 34 15.22 -16.47 0.68
N ARG A 35 15.25 -17.61 -0.02
CA ARG A 35 14.32 -17.89 -1.12
C ARG A 35 12.88 -17.92 -0.61
N GLY A 36 12.63 -18.55 0.53
CA GLY A 36 11.33 -18.56 1.20
C GLY A 36 10.82 -17.14 1.54
N LEU A 37 11.66 -16.32 2.16
CA LEU A 37 11.33 -14.93 2.49
C LEU A 37 11.02 -14.09 1.25
N ARG A 38 11.78 -14.27 0.16
CA ARG A 38 11.52 -13.58 -1.11
C ARG A 38 10.16 -13.96 -1.70
N MET A 39 9.83 -15.25 -1.72
CA MET A 39 8.53 -15.71 -2.22
C MET A 39 7.39 -15.26 -1.31
N GLY A 40 7.58 -15.29 0.01
CA GLY A 40 6.62 -14.78 0.98
C GLY A 40 6.31 -13.31 0.77
N PHE A 41 7.35 -12.48 0.57
CA PHE A 41 7.16 -11.05 0.32
C PHE A 41 6.48 -10.77 -1.03
N LEU A 42 6.75 -11.59 -2.06
CA LEU A 42 6.07 -11.47 -3.35
C LEU A 42 4.57 -11.80 -3.24
N ILE A 43 4.21 -12.86 -2.51
CA ILE A 43 2.80 -13.22 -2.27
C ILE A 43 2.11 -12.15 -1.40
N PHE A 44 2.82 -11.57 -0.42
CA PHE A 44 2.33 -10.44 0.36
C PHE A 44 2.01 -9.23 -0.53
N ILE A 45 2.94 -8.82 -1.42
CA ILE A 45 2.68 -7.73 -2.39
C ILE A 45 1.48 -8.08 -3.28
N LEU A 46 1.37 -9.32 -3.76
CA LEU A 46 0.23 -9.75 -4.58
C LEU A 46 -1.10 -9.60 -3.83
N SER A 47 -1.12 -9.91 -2.53
CA SER A 47 -2.31 -9.73 -1.70
C SER A 47 -2.71 -8.26 -1.55
N GLU A 48 -1.73 -7.35 -1.42
CA GLU A 48 -1.97 -5.91 -1.39
C GLU A 48 -2.49 -5.37 -2.73
N VAL A 49 -1.97 -5.87 -3.86
CA VAL A 49 -2.49 -5.52 -5.20
C VAL A 49 -3.96 -5.92 -5.34
N MET A 50 -4.35 -7.10 -4.85
CA MET A 50 -5.75 -7.54 -4.84
C MET A 50 -6.62 -6.70 -3.90
N PHE A 51 -6.08 -6.26 -2.76
CA PHE A 51 -6.76 -5.32 -1.87
C PHE A 51 -7.05 -3.99 -2.59
N PHE A 52 -6.06 -3.39 -3.26
CA PHE A 52 -6.28 -2.18 -4.06
C PHE A 52 -7.23 -2.42 -5.24
N PHE A 53 -7.16 -3.58 -5.89
CA PHE A 53 -8.09 -3.96 -6.95
C PHE A 53 -9.55 -3.88 -6.50
N SER A 54 -9.86 -4.30 -5.26
CA SER A 54 -11.22 -4.20 -4.71
C SER A 54 -11.70 -2.74 -4.58
N ILE A 55 -10.80 -1.82 -4.21
CA ILE A 55 -11.10 -0.39 -4.09
C ILE A 55 -11.35 0.22 -5.48
N PHE A 56 -10.49 -0.11 -6.46
CA PHE A 56 -10.70 0.33 -7.84
C PHE A 56 -11.97 -0.22 -8.45
N PHE A 57 -12.30 -1.49 -8.17
CA PHE A 57 -13.55 -2.10 -8.61
C PHE A 57 -14.76 -1.34 -8.05
N ALA A 58 -14.76 -1.02 -6.75
CA ALA A 58 -15.80 -0.20 -6.13
C ALA A 58 -15.91 1.20 -6.76
N PHE A 59 -14.77 1.85 -7.04
CA PHE A 59 -14.73 3.14 -7.73
C PHE A 59 -15.37 3.04 -9.12
N PHE A 60 -14.97 2.06 -9.95
CA PHE A 60 -15.52 1.89 -11.30
C PHE A 60 -17.00 1.56 -11.28
N TYR A 61 -17.45 0.74 -10.32
CA TYR A 61 -18.87 0.42 -10.15
C TYR A 61 -19.70 1.69 -9.96
N VAL A 62 -19.27 2.59 -9.07
CA VAL A 62 -19.97 3.86 -8.81
C VAL A 62 -19.83 4.86 -9.96
N SER A 63 -18.67 4.94 -10.61
CA SER A 63 -18.43 5.92 -11.68
C SER A 63 -19.14 5.56 -13.00
N LEU A 64 -19.29 4.27 -13.30
CA LEU A 64 -19.89 3.79 -14.56
C LEU A 64 -21.42 3.72 -14.48
N ALA A 65 -21.98 3.47 -13.30
CA ALA A 65 -23.42 3.41 -13.08
C ALA A 65 -23.80 4.28 -11.86
N PRO A 66 -23.74 5.62 -11.98
CA PRO A 66 -24.06 6.52 -10.87
C PRO A 66 -25.54 6.40 -10.49
N ASP A 67 -25.80 6.33 -9.19
CA ASP A 67 -27.16 6.22 -8.65
C ASP A 67 -27.98 7.51 -8.90
N VAL A 68 -29.30 7.38 -8.93
CA VAL A 68 -30.24 8.50 -9.10
C VAL A 68 -30.07 9.52 -7.99
N ALA A 69 -29.78 9.06 -6.75
CA ALA A 69 -29.51 9.93 -5.61
C ALA A 69 -28.27 10.83 -5.80
N LEU A 70 -27.33 10.45 -6.66
CA LEU A 70 -26.12 11.22 -6.99
C LEU A 70 -26.30 12.15 -8.19
N GLY A 71 -27.49 12.15 -8.81
CA GLY A 71 -27.79 12.96 -9.98
C GLY A 71 -27.36 12.35 -11.31
N MET A 72 -27.27 11.00 -11.38
CA MET A 72 -26.98 10.24 -12.62
C MET A 72 -25.69 10.67 -13.35
N SER A 73 -24.74 11.26 -12.63
CA SER A 73 -23.48 11.75 -13.18
C SER A 73 -22.33 11.49 -12.21
N TYR A 74 -21.15 11.31 -12.78
CA TYR A 74 -19.90 11.26 -12.03
C TYR A 74 -18.95 12.33 -12.58
N PRO A 75 -18.40 13.23 -11.76
CA PRO A 75 -18.58 13.36 -10.30
C PRO A 75 -20.02 13.70 -9.90
N PRO A 76 -20.46 13.30 -8.68
CA PRO A 76 -21.79 13.64 -8.18
C PRO A 76 -22.04 15.15 -8.15
N ILE A 77 -23.31 15.54 -8.28
CA ILE A 77 -23.71 16.95 -8.27
C ILE A 77 -23.26 17.62 -6.96
N GLY A 78 -22.62 18.78 -7.07
CA GLY A 78 -22.11 19.56 -5.92
C GLY A 78 -20.66 19.25 -5.52
N ILE A 79 -20.01 18.27 -6.16
CA ILE A 79 -18.60 17.95 -5.93
C ILE A 79 -17.74 18.53 -7.05
N SER A 80 -16.83 19.45 -6.69
CA SER A 80 -15.78 19.92 -7.60
C SER A 80 -14.56 18.98 -7.51
N PRO A 81 -14.17 18.29 -8.60
CA PRO A 81 -12.99 17.46 -8.58
C PRO A 81 -11.72 18.30 -8.37
N ILE A 82 -10.70 17.67 -7.78
CA ILE A 82 -9.38 18.28 -7.62
C ILE A 82 -8.74 18.46 -9.00
N ASP A 83 -8.08 19.61 -9.22
CA ASP A 83 -7.31 19.85 -10.44
C ASP A 83 -6.13 18.88 -10.53
N VAL A 84 -6.20 17.98 -11.50
CA VAL A 84 -5.21 16.91 -11.74
C VAL A 84 -3.82 17.47 -12.06
N LEU A 85 -3.75 18.65 -12.70
CA LEU A 85 -2.50 19.25 -13.16
C LEU A 85 -1.73 20.01 -12.07
N ARG A 86 -2.24 20.06 -10.84
CA ARG A 86 -1.58 20.75 -9.72
C ARG A 86 -0.84 19.78 -8.81
N VAL A 87 -1.40 19.53 -7.63
CA VAL A 87 -0.80 18.69 -6.60
C VAL A 87 -0.70 17.22 -7.05
N PRO A 88 -1.71 16.63 -7.72
CA PRO A 88 -1.63 15.22 -8.13
C PRO A 88 -0.47 14.93 -9.09
N ILE A 89 -0.25 15.75 -10.12
CA ILE A 89 0.86 15.55 -11.06
C ILE A 89 2.24 15.77 -10.42
N LEU A 90 2.34 16.69 -9.46
CA LEU A 90 3.58 16.85 -8.70
C LEU A 90 3.90 15.58 -7.89
N ASN A 91 2.89 14.99 -7.25
CA ASN A 91 3.06 13.76 -6.48
C ASN A 91 3.46 12.57 -7.37
N THR A 92 2.91 12.45 -8.58
CA THR A 92 3.33 11.38 -9.52
C THR A 92 4.78 11.56 -9.94
N LEU A 93 5.22 12.78 -10.23
CA LEU A 93 6.62 13.07 -10.57
C LEU A 93 7.57 12.76 -9.40
N ILE A 94 7.21 13.12 -8.17
CA ILE A 94 8.02 12.79 -6.98
C ILE A 94 8.15 11.28 -6.80
N LEU A 95 7.06 10.52 -6.99
CA LEU A 95 7.10 9.06 -6.89
C LEU A 95 7.97 8.45 -7.99
N LEU A 96 7.86 8.93 -9.24
CA LEU A 96 8.69 8.48 -10.35
C LEU A 96 10.17 8.81 -10.14
N SER A 97 10.50 10.02 -9.70
CA SER A 97 11.89 10.40 -9.41
C SER A 97 12.48 9.57 -8.28
N ARG A 98 11.68 9.24 -7.25
CA ARG A 98 12.11 8.35 -6.18
C ARG A 98 12.36 6.93 -6.68
N GLY A 99 11.56 6.44 -7.63
CA GLY A 99 11.80 5.17 -8.30
C GLY A 99 13.17 5.11 -8.99
N VAL A 100 13.51 6.15 -9.77
CA VAL A 100 14.81 6.25 -10.45
C VAL A 100 15.98 6.37 -9.47
N SER A 101 15.81 7.06 -8.33
CA SER A 101 16.90 7.20 -7.35
C SER A 101 17.24 5.91 -6.59
N LEU A 102 16.32 4.95 -6.54
CA LEU A 102 16.48 3.69 -5.83
C LEU A 102 17.13 2.60 -6.68
N THR A 103 17.03 2.70 -8.02
CA THR A 103 17.66 1.80 -9.00
C THR A 103 19.09 2.21 -9.30
#